data_AF-A0A349PE19-F1
#
_entry.id   AF-A0A349PE19-F1
#
_cell.length_a   1.000
_cell.length_b   1.000
_cell.length_c   1.000
_cell.angle_alpha   90.00
_cell.angle_beta   90.00
_cell.angle_gamma   90.00
#
_symmetry.space_group_name_H-M   'P 1'
#
loop_
_entity.id
_entity.type
_entity.pdbx_description
1 polymer ?
#
loop_
_entity_poly.entity_id
_entity_poly.type
_entity_poly.pdbx_seq_one_letter_code
_entity_poly.pdbx_strand_id
1 'polypeptide(L)'
;MEQLRQTRSAAPASRPKNAVPAVSEAERRQRMETRLKDDPERLREYRLRESMREAKTPEARDAIRSQLAELRARRAAAAEAALTPEQKAARASREADVKTMRAELNPLNERLAAAKTETERDSVRASMRQVREKYSRRR
;
A
#
# COMPACT_ATOMS: atom_id res chain seq x y z
N MET A 1 2.03 -2.15 57.56
CA MET A 1 2.74 -3.36 57.09
C MET A 1 1.68 -4.44 56.96
N GLU A 2 1.28 -5.03 55.85
CA GLU A 2 1.65 -5.06 54.44
C GLU A 2 0.38 -5.52 53.71
N GLN A 3 -0.08 -4.79 52.70
CA GLN A 3 -1.00 -5.34 51.69
C GLN A 3 -0.31 -5.19 50.34
N LEU A 4 0.55 -6.14 50.02
CA LEU A 4 1.29 -6.18 48.77
C LEU A 4 0.64 -7.19 47.81
N ARG A 5 -0.10 -6.61 46.86
CA ARG A 5 -0.08 -6.95 45.42
C ARG A 5 -0.37 -8.40 45.04
N GLN A 6 -1.66 -8.68 44.91
CA GLN A 6 -2.16 -9.63 43.93
C GLN A 6 -1.96 -9.10 42.50
N THR A 7 -1.44 -10.00 41.66
CA THR A 7 -1.74 -10.17 40.22
C THR A 7 -1.33 -9.06 39.25
N ARG A 8 -0.30 -9.34 38.45
CA ARG A 8 -0.32 -9.32 36.95
C ARG A 8 1.12 -9.37 36.42
N SER A 9 1.66 -10.57 36.34
CA SER A 9 2.80 -10.88 35.47
C SER A 9 2.48 -12.14 34.67
N ALA A 10 1.33 -12.15 34.00
CA ALA A 10 1.12 -13.04 32.86
C ALA A 10 1.80 -12.39 31.66
N ALA A 11 3.11 -12.65 31.51
CA ALA A 11 3.77 -12.48 30.23
C ALA A 11 2.96 -13.26 29.18
N PRO A 12 2.67 -12.70 27.98
CA PRO A 12 1.98 -13.47 26.96
C PRO A 12 2.86 -14.67 26.62
N ALA A 13 2.36 -15.87 26.93
CA ALA A 13 2.99 -17.12 26.58
C ALA A 13 3.41 -17.06 25.10
N SER A 14 4.71 -17.20 24.88
CA SER A 14 5.33 -17.24 23.56
C SER A 14 4.54 -18.18 22.66
N ARG A 15 3.82 -17.61 21.69
CA ARG A 15 3.12 -18.36 20.65
C ARG A 15 4.13 -19.33 20.03
N PRO A 16 3.88 -20.65 20.00
CA PRO A 16 4.78 -21.57 19.34
C PRO A 16 4.94 -21.08 17.90
N LYS A 17 6.17 -20.71 17.53
CA LYS A 17 6.52 -20.44 16.14
C LYS A 17 6.36 -21.78 15.43
N ASN A 18 5.16 -22.06 14.91
CA ASN A 18 5.00 -23.07 13.88
C ASN A 18 5.97 -22.65 12.77
N ALA A 19 7.13 -23.29 12.74
CA ALA A 19 8.07 -23.17 11.66
C ALA A 19 7.32 -23.64 10.43
N VAL A 20 6.84 -22.68 9.64
CA VAL A 20 6.38 -22.95 8.29
C VAL A 20 7.53 -23.73 7.65
N PRO A 21 7.30 -24.95 7.12
CA PRO A 21 8.39 -25.71 6.51
C PRO A 21 9.08 -24.81 5.51
N ALA A 22 10.40 -24.77 5.54
CA ALA A 22 11.20 -23.99 4.61
C ALA A 22 10.99 -24.59 3.22
N VAL A 23 9.90 -24.21 2.55
CA VAL A 23 9.67 -24.51 1.15
C VAL A 23 10.85 -23.94 0.40
N SER A 24 11.54 -24.78 -0.37
CA SER A 24 12.70 -24.34 -1.13
C SER A 24 12.30 -23.17 -2.03
N GLU A 25 13.22 -22.26 -2.30
CA GLU A 25 12.93 -21.09 -3.14
C GLU A 25 12.43 -21.53 -4.54
N ALA A 26 12.95 -22.66 -5.04
CA ALA A 26 12.51 -23.29 -6.28
C ALA A 26 11.05 -23.75 -6.24
N GLU A 27 10.62 -24.45 -5.18
CA GLU A 27 9.23 -24.87 -5.04
C GLU A 27 8.28 -23.67 -4.86
N ARG A 28 8.72 -22.63 -4.16
CA ARG A 28 7.95 -21.39 -4.03
C ARG A 28 7.76 -20.73 -5.39
N ARG A 29 8.79 -20.72 -6.25
CA ARG A 29 8.71 -20.22 -7.63
C ARG A 29 7.75 -21.03 -8.46
N GLN A 30 7.88 -22.35 -8.48
CA GLN A 30 6.97 -23.23 -9.25
C GLN A 30 5.50 -23.08 -8.85
N ARG A 31 5.22 -22.94 -7.55
CA ARG A 31 3.86 -22.68 -7.06
C ARG A 31 3.32 -21.34 -7.54
N MET A 32 4.17 -20.30 -7.53
CA MET A 32 3.79 -18.98 -8.02
C MET A 32 3.58 -18.96 -9.53
N GLU A 33 4.46 -19.61 -10.30
CA GLU A 33 4.30 -19.70 -11.75
C GLU A 33 3.02 -20.45 -12.14
N THR A 34 2.72 -21.58 -11.47
CA THR A 34 1.47 -22.32 -11.69
C THR A 34 0.23 -21.46 -11.40
N ARG A 35 0.28 -20.59 -10.39
CA ARG A 35 -0.83 -19.67 -10.04
C ARG A 35 -0.98 -18.52 -11.03
N LEU A 36 0.09 -18.12 -11.69
CA LEU A 36 0.13 -16.98 -12.61
C LEU A 36 0.05 -17.40 -14.08
N LYS A 37 -0.05 -18.70 -14.38
CA LYS A 37 -0.08 -19.22 -15.75
C LYS A 37 -1.18 -18.60 -16.62
N ASP A 38 -2.30 -18.23 -16.02
CA ASP A 38 -3.46 -17.65 -16.70
C ASP A 38 -3.35 -16.12 -16.87
N ASP A 39 -2.33 -15.47 -16.28
CA ASP A 39 -2.01 -14.06 -16.44
C ASP A 39 -0.55 -13.92 -16.92
N PRO A 40 -0.30 -14.00 -18.25
CA PRO A 40 1.05 -14.03 -18.80
C PRO A 40 1.85 -12.75 -18.48
N GLU A 41 1.17 -11.61 -18.36
CA GLU A 41 1.77 -10.33 -18.01
C GLU A 41 2.24 -10.31 -16.55
N ARG A 42 1.44 -10.85 -15.62
CA ARG A 42 1.87 -11.02 -14.22
C ARG A 42 2.97 -12.05 -14.07
N LEU A 43 2.92 -13.15 -14.82
CA LEU A 43 3.99 -14.15 -14.82
C LEU A 43 5.32 -13.54 -15.30
N ARG A 44 5.27 -12.71 -16.35
CA ARG A 44 6.44 -11.99 -16.86
C ARG A 44 6.99 -11.01 -15.83
N GLU A 45 6.13 -10.23 -15.16
CA GLU A 45 6.55 -9.34 -14.08
C GLU A 45 7.20 -10.12 -12.92
N TYR A 46 6.60 -11.26 -12.54
CA TYR A 46 7.13 -12.12 -11.50
C TYR A 46 8.55 -12.62 -11.83
N ARG A 47 8.76 -13.14 -13.03
CA ARG A 47 10.08 -13.61 -13.50
C ARG A 47 11.13 -12.50 -13.51
N LEU A 48 10.77 -11.30 -13.95
CA LEU A 48 11.67 -10.14 -13.92
C LEU A 48 12.04 -9.74 -12.49
N ARG A 49 11.09 -9.81 -11.54
CA ARG A 49 11.38 -9.53 -10.12
C ARG A 49 12.31 -10.59 -9.51
N GLU A 50 12.13 -11.86 -9.83
CA GLU A 50 13.06 -12.92 -9.39
C GLU A 50 14.45 -12.72 -10.02
N SER A 51 14.50 -12.42 -11.32
CA SER A 51 15.76 -12.11 -12.01
C SER A 51 16.49 -10.92 -11.38
N MET A 52 15.75 -9.89 -10.92
CA MET A 52 16.33 -8.75 -10.21
C MET A 52 16.94 -9.13 -8.87
N ARG A 53 16.35 -10.09 -8.15
CA ARG A 53 16.89 -10.60 -6.88
C ARG A 53 18.18 -11.40 -7.09
N GLU A 54 18.25 -12.13 -8.20
CA GLU A 54 19.41 -12.96 -8.56
C GLU A 54 20.53 -12.16 -9.22
N ALA A 55 20.21 -11.00 -9.80
CA ALA A 55 21.18 -10.14 -10.46
C ALA A 55 22.28 -9.68 -9.49
N LYS A 56 23.51 -10.08 -9.82
CA LYS A 56 24.72 -9.81 -9.02
C LYS A 56 25.39 -8.48 -9.37
N THR A 57 25.10 -7.94 -10.56
CA THR A 57 25.71 -6.70 -11.05
C THR A 57 24.71 -5.55 -11.12
N PRO A 58 25.15 -4.29 -10.93
CA PRO A 58 24.31 -3.11 -11.12
C PRO A 58 23.71 -3.02 -12.53
N GLU A 59 24.50 -3.31 -13.56
CA GLU A 59 24.10 -3.19 -14.97
C GLU A 59 22.97 -4.17 -15.30
N ALA A 60 23.04 -5.40 -14.78
CA ALA A 60 21.97 -6.38 -14.93
C ALA A 60 20.70 -5.93 -14.19
N ARG A 61 20.83 -5.36 -12.99
CA ARG A 61 19.69 -4.82 -12.25
C ARG A 61 19.03 -3.68 -12.99
N ASP A 62 19.80 -2.77 -13.59
CA ASP A 62 19.27 -1.63 -14.32
C ASP A 62 18.60 -2.05 -15.63
N ALA A 63 19.16 -3.03 -16.36
CA ALA A 63 18.48 -3.62 -17.51
C ALA A 63 17.11 -4.24 -17.13
N ILE A 64 17.05 -4.97 -16.02
CA ILE A 64 15.81 -5.58 -15.52
C ILE A 64 14.82 -4.50 -15.02
N ARG A 65 15.31 -3.42 -14.38
CA ARG A 65 14.48 -2.27 -13.99
C ARG A 65 13.81 -1.63 -15.21
N SER A 66 14.57 -1.41 -16.28
CA SER A 66 14.04 -0.86 -17.53
C SER A 66 12.97 -1.76 -18.13
N GLN A 67 13.19 -3.08 -18.17
CA GLN A 67 12.18 -4.04 -18.64
C GLN A 67 10.91 -4.04 -17.78
N LEU A 68 11.05 -3.94 -16.44
CA LEU A 68 9.90 -3.81 -15.54
C LEU A 68 9.15 -2.49 -15.76
N ALA A 69 9.87 -1.38 -15.96
CA ALA A 69 9.27 -0.08 -16.21
C ALA A 69 8.46 -0.09 -17.52
N GLU A 70 9.03 -0.65 -18.59
CA GLU A 70 8.37 -0.80 -19.88
C GLU A 70 7.12 -1.69 -19.78
N LEU A 71 7.23 -2.85 -19.11
CA LEU A 71 6.09 -3.74 -18.89
C LEU A 71 4.95 -3.03 -18.16
N ARG A 72 5.27 -2.27 -17.10
CA ARG A 72 4.28 -1.51 -16.33
C ARG A 72 3.66 -0.39 -17.15
N ALA A 73 4.47 0.32 -17.95
CA ALA A 73 3.98 1.37 -18.82
C ALA A 73 2.99 0.82 -19.87
N ARG A 74 3.33 -0.32 -20.51
CA ARG A 74 2.44 -1.01 -21.46
C ARG A 74 1.13 -1.43 -20.79
N ARG A 75 1.18 -2.01 -19.59
CA ARG A 75 -0.02 -2.41 -18.84
C ARG A 75 -0.87 -1.21 -18.42
N ALA A 76 -0.24 -0.11 -18.00
CA ALA A 76 -0.95 1.12 -17.65
C ALA A 76 -1.64 1.73 -18.88
N ALA A 77 -0.96 1.76 -20.03
CA ALA A 77 -1.55 2.24 -21.28
C ALA A 77 -2.71 1.35 -21.75
N ALA A 78 -2.56 0.02 -21.68
CA ALA A 78 -3.64 -0.92 -22.01
C ALA A 78 -4.84 -0.76 -21.07
N ALA A 79 -4.61 -0.58 -19.77
CA ALA A 79 -5.68 -0.32 -18.81
C ALA A 79 -6.40 1.00 -19.10
N GLU A 80 -5.66 2.07 -19.43
CA GLU A 80 -6.24 3.36 -19.80
C GLU A 80 -7.03 3.31 -21.11
N ALA A 81 -6.55 2.55 -22.08
CA ALA A 81 -7.24 2.33 -23.36
C ALA A 81 -8.54 1.54 -23.18
N ALA A 82 -8.58 0.62 -22.21
CA ALA A 82 -9.75 -0.18 -21.88
C ALA A 82 -10.83 0.57 -21.09
N LEU A 83 -10.55 1.77 -20.58
CA LEU A 83 -11.53 2.56 -19.83
C LEU A 83 -12.60 3.15 -20.76
N THR A 84 -13.87 3.01 -20.39
CA THR A 84 -14.97 3.69 -21.06
C THR A 84 -14.93 5.20 -20.81
N PRO A 85 -15.56 6.04 -21.65
CA PRO A 85 -15.68 7.48 -21.40
C PRO A 85 -16.26 7.81 -20.03
N GLU A 86 -17.25 7.05 -19.56
CA GLU A 86 -17.89 7.22 -18.25
C GLU A 86 -16.90 6.90 -17.12
N GLN A 87 -16.08 5.86 -17.28
CA GLN A 87 -15.04 5.51 -16.30
C GLN A 87 -13.94 6.58 -16.24
N LYS A 88 -13.55 7.14 -17.40
CA LYS A 88 -12.61 8.26 -17.47
C LYS A 88 -13.16 9.52 -16.80
N ALA A 89 -14.43 9.86 -17.05
CA ALA A 89 -15.11 10.97 -16.39
C ALA A 89 -15.21 10.75 -14.86
N ALA A 90 -15.58 9.55 -14.42
CA ALA A 90 -15.63 9.20 -13.00
C ALA A 90 -14.26 9.26 -12.32
N ARG A 91 -13.17 8.93 -13.04
CA ARG A 91 -11.80 9.09 -12.54
C ARG A 91 -11.43 10.56 -12.43
N ALA A 92 -11.67 11.36 -13.46
CA ALA A 92 -11.40 12.80 -13.44
C ALA A 92 -12.16 13.51 -12.32
N SER A 93 -13.43 13.14 -12.09
CA SER A 93 -14.22 13.64 -10.96
C SER A 93 -13.59 13.28 -9.61
N ARG A 94 -13.19 12.01 -9.42
CA ARG A 94 -12.48 11.57 -8.21
C ARG A 94 -11.16 12.29 -7.99
N GLU A 95 -10.41 12.57 -9.05
CA GLU A 95 -9.15 13.33 -8.98
C GLU A 95 -9.41 14.80 -8.58
N ALA A 96 -10.46 15.43 -9.10
CA ALA A 96 -10.89 16.77 -8.71
C ALA A 96 -11.34 16.83 -7.24
N ASP A 97 -12.11 15.84 -6.78
CA ASP A 97 -12.52 15.69 -5.38
C ASP A 97 -11.31 15.52 -4.45
N VAL A 98 -10.33 14.69 -4.83
CA VAL A 98 -9.08 14.53 -4.06
C VAL A 98 -8.31 15.83 -3.99
N LYS A 99 -8.19 16.56 -5.10
CA LYS A 99 -7.49 17.85 -5.15
C LYS A 99 -8.15 18.86 -4.21
N THR A 100 -9.48 18.93 -4.24
CA THR A 100 -10.26 19.84 -3.38
C THR A 100 -10.18 19.43 -1.92
N MET A 101 -10.32 18.14 -1.60
CA MET A 101 -10.16 17.60 -0.26
C MET A 101 -8.77 17.94 0.31
N ARG A 102 -7.70 17.78 -0.48
CA ARG A 102 -6.33 18.16 -0.06
C ARG A 102 -6.23 19.64 0.23
N ALA A 103 -6.81 20.50 -0.61
CA ALA A 103 -6.84 21.94 -0.37
C ALA A 103 -7.57 22.29 0.93
N GLU A 104 -8.67 21.62 1.27
CA GLU A 104 -9.38 21.81 2.55
C GLU A 104 -8.60 21.24 3.76
N LEU A 105 -7.83 20.16 3.57
CA LEU A 105 -7.04 19.55 4.64
C LEU A 105 -5.74 20.30 4.95
N ASN A 106 -5.12 20.96 3.97
CA ASN A 106 -3.86 21.69 4.16
C ASN A 106 -3.88 22.68 5.33
N PRO A 107 -4.84 23.64 5.42
CA PRO A 107 -4.89 24.56 6.55
C PRO A 107 -5.17 23.85 7.88
N LEU A 108 -5.87 22.72 7.87
CA LEU A 108 -6.09 21.92 9.08
C LEU A 108 -4.81 21.21 9.53
N ASN A 109 -3.98 20.73 8.59
CA ASN A 109 -2.66 20.17 8.92
C ASN A 109 -1.75 21.23 9.55
N GLU A 110 -1.76 22.45 9.02
CA GLU A 110 -1.01 23.59 9.59
C GLU A 110 -1.50 23.93 11.01
N ARG A 111 -2.82 23.99 11.22
CA ARG A 111 -3.42 24.18 12.55
C ARG A 111 -3.08 23.06 13.52
N LEU A 112 -3.05 21.80 13.04
CA LEU A 112 -2.68 20.66 13.86
C LEU A 112 -1.22 20.74 14.30
N ALA A 113 -0.33 21.20 13.42
CA ALA A 113 1.08 21.41 13.72
C ALA A 113 1.30 22.57 14.70
N ALA A 114 0.49 23.63 14.62
CA ALA A 114 0.58 24.80 15.50
C ALA A 114 -0.15 24.63 16.86
N ALA A 115 -1.01 23.62 17.00
CA ALA A 115 -1.81 23.39 18.21
C ALA A 115 -0.93 23.06 19.42
N LYS A 116 -1.17 23.76 20.53
CA LYS A 116 -0.36 23.64 21.75
C LYS A 116 -1.01 22.74 22.80
N THR A 117 -2.33 22.51 22.68
CA THR A 117 -3.10 21.71 23.63
C THR A 117 -3.68 20.44 22.98
N GLU A 118 -4.01 19.42 23.78
CA GLU A 118 -4.70 18.23 23.27
C GLU A 118 -6.12 18.58 22.78
N THR A 119 -6.82 19.48 23.48
CA THR A 119 -8.16 19.92 23.11
C THR A 119 -8.20 20.58 21.73
N GLU A 120 -7.22 21.44 21.42
CA GLU A 120 -7.05 22.03 20.08
C GLU A 120 -6.76 20.95 19.03
N ARG A 121 -5.85 20.01 19.33
CA ARG A 121 -5.52 18.90 18.42
C ARG A 121 -6.73 18.03 18.13
N ASP A 122 -7.55 17.72 19.12
CA ASP A 122 -8.75 16.90 18.96
C ASP A 122 -9.83 17.61 18.15
N SER A 123 -10.01 18.91 18.36
CA SER A 123 -10.91 19.74 17.53
C SER A 123 -10.46 19.74 16.06
N VAL A 124 -9.17 19.98 15.79
CA VAL A 124 -8.63 19.97 14.43
C VAL A 124 -8.76 18.59 13.79
N ARG A 125 -8.45 17.50 14.52
CA ARG A 125 -8.66 16.12 14.04
C ARG A 125 -10.13 15.85 13.71
N ALA A 126 -11.08 16.37 14.50
CA ALA A 126 -12.50 16.25 14.22
C ALA A 126 -12.88 16.95 12.91
N SER A 127 -12.41 18.18 12.69
CA SER A 127 -12.61 18.88 11.41
C SER A 127 -12.00 18.13 10.23
N MET A 128 -10.80 17.56 10.40
CA MET A 128 -10.16 16.75 9.35
C MET A 128 -10.97 15.49 9.02
N ARG A 129 -11.59 14.84 10.03
CA ARG A 129 -12.49 13.70 9.80
C ARG A 129 -13.72 14.11 8.99
N GLN A 130 -14.35 15.24 9.34
CA GLN A 130 -15.50 15.77 8.59
C GLN A 130 -15.17 16.07 7.13
N VAL A 131 -14.00 16.68 6.86
CA VAL A 131 -13.53 16.92 5.48
C VAL A 131 -13.37 15.58 4.75
N ARG A 132 -12.71 14.58 5.34
CA ARG A 132 -12.54 13.27 4.70
C ARG A 132 -13.88 12.58 4.43
N GLU A 133 -14.82 12.68 5.36
CA GLU A 133 -16.14 12.08 5.24
C GLU A 133 -17.00 12.75 4.15
N LYS A 134 -16.92 14.08 4.01
CA LYS A 134 -17.56 14.83 2.93
C LYS A 134 -17.18 14.30 1.54
N TYR A 135 -15.92 13.90 1.35
CA TYR A 135 -15.42 13.39 0.06
C TYR A 135 -15.44 11.86 -0.06
N SER A 136 -15.56 11.11 1.04
CA SER A 136 -15.78 9.65 0.97
C SER A 136 -17.20 9.31 0.52
N ARG A 137 -18.19 10.13 0.89
CA ARG A 137 -19.60 9.96 0.52
C ARG A 137 -19.93 10.36 -0.93
N ARG A 138 -18.98 10.97 -1.64
CA ARG A 138 -19.12 11.43 -3.04
C ARG A 138 -18.53 10.47 -4.07
N ARG A 139 -17.86 9.40 -3.61
CA ARG A 139 -17.21 8.38 -4.44
C ARG A 139 -18.09 7.15 -4.60
#